data_AF-A0A0R2VE72-F1
#
_entry.id   AF-A0A0R2VE72-F1
#
_cell.length_a   1.000
_cell.length_b   1.000
_cell.length_c   1.000
_cell.angle_alpha   90.00
_cell.angle_beta   90.00
_cell.angle_gamma   90.00
#
_symmetry.space_group_name_H-M   'P 1'
#
loop_
_entity.id
_entity.type
_entity.pdbx_description
1 polymer ?
#
loop_
_entity_poly.entity_id
_entity_poly.type
_entity_poly.pdbx_seq_one_letter_code
_entity_poly.pdbx_strand_id
1 'polypeptide(L)'
;MHKIFFNLLFILVFSSISTAWADVNNAKGSPEPSQLDLIREALEEFSHTHTKNSVIYDQKRREMLDSVEQRFYTCDPDNDNTLDVYEVTQCLPQVARQFRQVDIDNDNVITLDELSILAKDYHEKQFNKYNANIVSDKKLKDSPVTSLKKQIPTSN
;
A
#
# COMPACT_ATOMS: atom_id res chain seq x y z
N MET A 1 12.42 -2.52 -69.23
CA MET A 1 13.79 -2.60 -69.79
C MET A 1 14.51 -1.30 -69.52
N HIS A 2 15.73 -1.43 -69.00
CA HIS A 2 16.85 -0.47 -68.89
C HIS A 2 16.66 0.93 -68.28
N LYS A 3 17.39 1.08 -67.16
CA LYS A 3 17.94 2.30 -66.53
C LYS A 3 18.59 3.21 -67.58
N ILE A 4 18.79 4.51 -67.28
CA ILE A 4 20.09 5.19 -67.42
C ILE A 4 20.11 6.71 -67.09
N PHE A 5 21.08 7.04 -66.22
CA PHE A 5 21.93 8.25 -66.04
C PHE A 5 21.37 9.66 -65.82
N PHE A 6 21.50 10.12 -64.56
CA PHE A 6 22.33 11.24 -64.11
C PHE A 6 22.71 12.29 -65.17
N ASN A 7 22.23 13.53 -65.01
CA ASN A 7 22.98 14.68 -65.50
C ASN A 7 22.90 15.84 -64.52
N LEU A 8 24.06 16.12 -63.93
CA LEU A 8 24.44 17.32 -63.21
C LEU A 8 24.49 18.47 -64.24
N LEU A 9 23.63 19.48 -64.10
CA LEU A 9 23.99 20.83 -64.54
C LEU A 9 23.67 21.83 -63.43
N PHE A 10 24.77 22.23 -62.82
CA PHE A 10 25.00 23.23 -61.81
C PHE A 10 24.52 24.61 -62.30
N ILE A 11 23.46 25.17 -61.70
CA ILE A 11 23.17 26.61 -61.79
C ILE A 11 23.10 27.14 -60.36
N LEU A 12 24.24 27.67 -59.93
CA LEU A 12 24.40 28.51 -58.75
C LEU A 12 23.56 29.78 -58.92
N VAL A 13 22.46 29.88 -58.19
CA VAL A 13 21.92 31.18 -57.79
C VAL A 13 21.97 31.23 -56.27
N PHE A 14 23.07 31.81 -55.80
CA PHE A 14 23.19 32.38 -54.47
C PHE A 14 22.06 33.40 -54.28
N SER A 15 21.00 32.99 -53.59
CA SER A 15 20.13 33.89 -52.86
C SER A 15 20.20 33.48 -51.41
N SER A 16 21.04 34.21 -50.68
CA SER A 16 21.17 34.19 -49.22
C SER A 16 19.80 34.40 -48.58
N ILE A 17 19.14 33.30 -48.21
CA ILE A 17 18.15 33.32 -47.14
C ILE A 17 18.91 32.88 -45.90
N SER A 18 19.18 33.84 -45.04
CA SER A 18 19.82 33.66 -43.75
C SER A 18 19.25 32.45 -43.04
N THR A 19 20.11 31.48 -42.75
CA THR A 19 19.84 30.46 -41.75
C THR A 19 19.70 31.17 -40.41
N ALA A 20 18.47 31.42 -39.98
CA ALA A 20 18.20 31.59 -38.57
C ALA A 20 18.33 30.19 -37.95
N TRP A 21 19.55 29.86 -37.52
CA TRP A 21 19.77 28.82 -36.53
C TRP A 21 19.10 29.32 -35.26
N ALA A 22 17.88 28.84 -34.99
CA ALA A 22 17.29 29.01 -33.68
C ALA A 22 18.21 28.27 -32.70
N ASP A 23 18.81 29.08 -31.84
CA ASP A 23 19.74 28.74 -30.79
C ASP A 23 19.28 27.51 -30.00
N VAL A 24 20.04 26.42 -30.09
CA VAL A 24 19.96 25.29 -29.15
C VAL A 24 20.61 25.75 -27.84
N ASN A 25 19.88 26.61 -27.12
CA ASN A 25 20.13 26.83 -25.72
C ASN A 25 19.48 25.69 -24.95
N ASN A 26 20.35 24.79 -24.53
CA ASN A 26 20.17 23.77 -23.51
C ASN A 26 19.50 24.38 -22.26
N ALA A 27 18.18 24.34 -22.20
CA ALA A 27 17.45 24.28 -20.95
C ALA A 27 16.83 22.89 -20.89
N LYS A 28 17.43 22.03 -20.08
CA LYS A 28 16.79 20.86 -19.48
C LYS A 28 15.55 21.34 -18.71
N GLY A 29 14.48 21.64 -19.41
CA GLY A 29 13.15 21.80 -18.86
C GLY A 29 12.40 20.53 -19.19
N SER A 30 12.49 19.54 -18.31
CA SER A 30 11.40 18.57 -18.16
C SER A 30 10.08 19.34 -18.28
N PRO A 31 9.07 18.91 -19.07
CA PRO A 31 7.74 19.48 -18.93
C PRO A 31 7.39 19.29 -17.45
N GLU A 32 7.28 20.39 -16.72
CA GLU A 32 6.82 20.36 -15.34
C GLU A 32 5.42 19.72 -15.41
N PRO A 33 5.22 18.54 -14.81
CA PRO A 33 3.94 17.84 -14.90
C PRO A 33 2.86 18.79 -14.40
N SER A 34 1.73 18.86 -15.12
CA SER A 34 0.64 19.70 -14.65
C SER A 34 0.24 19.25 -13.24
N GLN A 35 -0.30 20.16 -12.43
CA GLN A 35 -0.77 19.77 -11.10
C GLN A 35 -1.79 18.63 -11.16
N LEU A 36 -2.55 18.51 -12.25
CA LEU A 36 -3.45 17.40 -12.50
C LEU A 36 -2.68 16.09 -12.72
N ASP A 37 -1.60 16.13 -13.50
CA ASP A 37 -0.75 14.95 -13.75
C ASP A 37 -0.06 14.47 -12.47
N LEU A 38 0.44 15.40 -11.65
CA LEU A 38 1.00 15.08 -10.33
C LEU A 38 -0.03 14.47 -9.38
N ILE A 39 -1.24 15.04 -9.34
CA ILE A 39 -2.34 14.51 -8.54
C ILE A 39 -2.74 13.12 -9.03
N ARG A 40 -2.80 12.92 -10.35
CA ARG A 40 -3.13 11.63 -10.97
C ARG A 40 -2.09 10.57 -10.63
N GLU A 41 -0.81 10.86 -10.81
CA GLU A 41 0.30 9.95 -10.50
C GLU A 41 0.31 9.61 -8.99
N ALA A 42 0.14 10.61 -8.12
CA ALA A 42 0.07 10.38 -6.68
C ALA A 42 -1.15 9.53 -6.26
N LEU A 43 -2.30 9.73 -6.91
CA LEU A 43 -3.50 8.90 -6.71
C LEU A 43 -3.30 7.48 -7.23
N GLU A 44 -2.64 7.32 -8.37
CA GLU A 44 -2.35 6.02 -8.98
C GLU A 44 -1.36 5.23 -8.13
N GLU A 45 -0.26 5.84 -7.69
CA GLU A 45 0.70 5.26 -6.75
C GLU A 45 0.05 4.93 -5.39
N PHE A 46 -0.79 5.83 -4.86
CA PHE A 46 -1.57 5.56 -3.65
C PHE A 46 -2.53 4.37 -3.85
N SER A 47 -3.24 4.31 -4.98
CA SER A 47 -4.19 3.23 -5.26
C SER A 47 -3.48 1.87 -5.42
N HIS A 48 -2.31 1.84 -6.07
CA HIS A 48 -1.53 0.63 -6.28
C HIS A 48 -0.83 0.17 -5.00
N THR A 49 -0.38 1.08 -4.15
CA THR A 49 0.12 0.73 -2.82
C THR A 49 -1.00 0.21 -1.92
N HIS A 50 -2.21 0.78 -1.99
CA HIS A 50 -3.37 0.26 -1.27
C HIS A 50 -3.80 -1.14 -1.77
N THR A 51 -3.75 -1.38 -3.08
CA THR A 51 -4.12 -2.66 -3.71
C THR A 51 -3.07 -3.75 -3.46
N LYS A 52 -1.76 -3.44 -3.47
CA LYS A 52 -0.73 -4.41 -3.06
C LYS A 52 -0.79 -4.71 -1.57
N ASN A 53 -1.09 -3.71 -0.74
CA ASN A 53 -1.28 -3.91 0.70
C ASN A 53 -2.51 -4.78 0.98
N SER A 54 -3.60 -4.66 0.21
CA SER A 54 -4.80 -5.50 0.42
C SER A 54 -4.51 -6.97 0.15
N VAL A 55 -3.83 -7.31 -0.95
CA VAL A 55 -3.50 -8.71 -1.28
C VAL A 55 -2.58 -9.35 -0.22
N ILE A 56 -1.54 -8.64 0.22
CA ILE A 56 -0.65 -9.14 1.26
C ILE A 56 -1.38 -9.26 2.61
N TYR A 57 -2.26 -8.31 2.93
CA TYR A 57 -3.05 -8.35 4.14
C TYR A 57 -4.01 -9.55 4.15
N ASP A 58 -4.72 -9.79 3.05
CA ASP A 58 -5.62 -10.92 2.91
C ASP A 58 -4.85 -12.25 2.93
N GLN A 59 -3.65 -12.28 2.35
CA GLN A 59 -2.78 -13.44 2.44
C GLN A 59 -2.40 -13.76 3.89
N LYS A 60 -1.93 -12.76 4.65
CA LYS A 60 -1.60 -12.94 6.08
C LYS A 60 -2.81 -13.33 6.92
N ARG A 61 -3.98 -12.77 6.60
CA ARG A 61 -5.25 -13.14 7.25
C ARG A 61 -5.56 -14.61 7.02
N ARG A 62 -5.37 -15.12 5.79
CA ARG A 62 -5.54 -16.55 5.47
C ARG A 62 -4.55 -17.41 6.25
N GLU A 63 -3.26 -17.09 6.20
CA GLU A 63 -2.22 -17.81 6.94
C GLU A 63 -2.50 -17.88 8.46
N MET A 64 -3.00 -16.77 9.03
CA MET A 64 -3.45 -16.74 10.42
C MET A 64 -4.62 -17.71 10.65
N LEU A 65 -5.66 -17.69 9.80
CA LEU A 65 -6.82 -18.58 9.96
C LEU A 65 -6.44 -20.05 9.77
N ASP A 66 -5.59 -20.37 8.79
CA ASP A 66 -5.06 -21.72 8.58
C ASP A 66 -4.29 -22.19 9.83
N SER A 67 -3.50 -21.31 10.45
CA SER A 67 -2.79 -21.65 11.69
C SER A 67 -3.72 -21.87 12.88
N VAL A 68 -4.87 -21.19 12.92
CA VAL A 68 -5.89 -21.37 13.96
C VAL A 68 -6.60 -22.70 13.78
N GLU A 69 -6.98 -23.04 12.55
CA GLU A 69 -7.60 -24.32 12.18
C GLU A 69 -6.70 -25.50 12.52
N GLN A 70 -5.41 -25.44 12.15
CA GLN A 70 -4.45 -26.49 12.50
C GLN A 70 -4.34 -26.69 14.02
N ARG A 71 -4.31 -25.60 14.79
CA ARG A 71 -4.24 -25.66 16.25
C ARG A 71 -5.54 -26.20 16.84
N PHE A 72 -6.69 -25.83 16.28
CA PHE A 72 -7.99 -26.35 16.69
C PHE A 72 -8.00 -27.87 16.63
N TYR A 73 -7.73 -28.45 15.47
CA TYR A 73 -7.72 -29.91 15.31
C TYR A 73 -6.62 -30.61 16.10
N THR A 74 -5.51 -29.94 16.38
CA THR A 74 -4.47 -30.49 17.26
C THR A 74 -4.95 -30.58 18.72
N CYS A 75 -5.87 -29.69 19.11
CA CYS A 75 -6.42 -29.62 20.46
C CYS A 75 -7.72 -30.42 20.63
N ASP A 76 -8.25 -31.02 19.56
CA ASP A 76 -9.48 -31.84 19.49
C ASP A 76 -9.11 -33.34 19.38
N PRO A 77 -8.72 -34.00 20.48
CA PRO A 77 -8.29 -35.40 20.46
C PRO A 77 -9.43 -36.39 20.20
N ASP A 78 -10.66 -36.05 20.56
CA ASP A 78 -11.83 -36.93 20.37
C ASP A 78 -12.55 -36.72 19.02
N ASN A 79 -12.14 -35.69 18.27
CA ASN A 79 -12.58 -35.36 16.91
C ASN A 79 -14.08 -35.07 16.83
N ASP A 80 -14.62 -34.40 17.85
CA ASP A 80 -16.03 -34.00 17.87
C ASP A 80 -16.29 -32.64 17.21
N ASN A 81 -15.24 -32.01 16.68
CA ASN A 81 -15.22 -30.67 16.07
C ASN A 81 -15.60 -29.55 17.04
N THR A 82 -15.45 -29.78 18.34
CA THR A 82 -15.58 -28.79 19.39
C THR A 82 -14.40 -28.90 20.34
N LEU A 83 -14.24 -27.90 21.21
CA LEU A 83 -13.23 -27.95 22.27
C LEU A 83 -13.90 -27.65 23.60
N ASP A 84 -13.89 -28.63 24.50
CA ASP A 84 -14.44 -28.47 25.82
C ASP A 84 -13.51 -27.64 26.74
N VAL A 85 -14.00 -27.31 27.95
CA VAL A 85 -13.23 -26.52 28.92
C VAL A 85 -11.89 -27.18 29.27
N TYR A 86 -11.84 -28.51 29.36
CA TYR A 86 -10.63 -29.24 29.70
C TYR A 86 -9.60 -29.17 28.56
N GLU A 87 -10.02 -29.46 27.34
CA GLU A 87 -9.19 -29.44 26.12
C GLU A 87 -8.62 -28.04 25.87
N VAL A 88 -9.48 -27.01 25.94
CA VAL A 88 -9.06 -25.61 25.83
C VAL A 88 -8.07 -25.24 26.94
N THR A 89 -8.26 -25.73 28.16
CA THR A 89 -7.34 -25.45 29.28
C THR A 89 -5.96 -26.07 29.07
N GLN A 90 -5.90 -27.29 28.53
CA GLN A 90 -4.62 -27.96 28.27
C GLN A 90 -3.89 -27.38 27.07
N CYS A 91 -4.60 -27.11 25.97
CA CYS A 91 -3.99 -26.83 24.68
C CYS A 91 -3.98 -25.33 24.32
N LEU A 92 -4.97 -24.56 24.80
CA LEU A 92 -5.17 -23.15 24.47
C LEU A 92 -5.30 -22.26 25.74
N PRO A 93 -4.26 -22.12 26.59
CA PRO A 93 -4.39 -21.46 27.89
C PRO A 93 -4.88 -20.00 27.83
N GLN A 94 -4.56 -19.28 26.74
CA GLN A 94 -5.02 -17.90 26.56
C GLN A 94 -6.51 -17.83 26.21
N VAL A 95 -7.03 -18.82 25.50
CA VAL A 95 -8.46 -18.95 25.17
C VAL A 95 -9.22 -19.37 26.43
N ALA A 96 -8.67 -20.33 27.19
CA ALA A 96 -9.26 -20.82 28.45
C ALA A 96 -9.54 -19.68 29.45
N ARG A 97 -8.61 -18.72 29.58
CA ARG A 97 -8.77 -17.55 30.47
C ARG A 97 -9.98 -16.67 30.14
N GLN A 98 -10.41 -16.71 28.89
CA GLN A 98 -11.52 -15.92 28.37
C GLN A 98 -12.58 -16.83 27.75
N PHE A 99 -12.70 -18.08 28.21
CA PHE A 99 -13.57 -19.10 27.64
C PHE A 99 -14.98 -18.56 27.38
N ARG A 100 -15.60 -17.96 28.41
CA ARG A 100 -16.94 -17.35 28.34
C ARG A 100 -17.09 -16.17 27.39
N GLN A 101 -16.00 -15.58 26.92
CA GLN A 101 -16.02 -14.51 25.91
C GLN A 101 -15.91 -15.08 24.49
N VAL A 102 -15.35 -16.28 24.36
CA VAL A 102 -15.11 -16.97 23.09
C VAL A 102 -16.28 -17.89 22.74
N ASP A 103 -16.82 -18.57 23.75
CA ASP A 103 -18.11 -19.29 23.71
C ASP A 103 -19.24 -18.25 23.61
N ILE A 104 -19.61 -17.92 22.36
CA ILE A 104 -20.54 -16.83 22.04
C ILE A 104 -21.98 -17.27 22.28
N ASP A 105 -22.30 -18.51 21.96
CA ASP A 105 -23.65 -19.06 22.11
C ASP A 105 -23.91 -19.67 23.49
N ASN A 106 -22.89 -19.78 24.34
CA ASN A 106 -22.94 -20.25 25.73
C ASN A 106 -23.36 -21.71 25.84
N ASP A 107 -22.90 -22.56 24.93
CA ASP A 107 -23.16 -24.00 24.93
C ASP A 107 -22.09 -24.83 25.68
N ASN A 108 -21.13 -24.15 26.31
CA ASN A 108 -20.03 -24.72 27.09
C ASN A 108 -18.96 -25.46 26.28
N VAL A 109 -18.95 -25.33 24.96
CA VAL A 109 -17.85 -25.78 24.10
C VAL A 109 -17.37 -24.61 23.23
N ILE A 110 -16.25 -24.79 22.52
CA ILE A 110 -15.75 -23.80 21.57
C ILE A 110 -15.63 -24.45 20.20
N THR A 111 -16.30 -23.86 19.22
CA THR A 111 -16.21 -24.27 17.81
C THR A 111 -15.03 -23.59 17.09
N LEU A 112 -14.65 -24.14 15.93
CA LEU A 112 -13.63 -23.52 15.07
C LEU A 112 -14.03 -22.11 14.65
N ASP A 113 -15.31 -21.88 14.38
CA ASP A 113 -15.82 -20.58 13.95
C ASP A 113 -15.64 -19.52 15.03
N GLU A 114 -15.97 -19.83 16.27
CA GLU A 114 -15.79 -18.94 17.42
C GLU A 114 -14.32 -18.62 17.68
N LEU A 115 -13.45 -19.62 17.59
CA LEU A 115 -12.01 -19.41 17.70
C LEU A 115 -11.47 -18.54 16.54
N SER A 116 -12.03 -18.70 15.34
CA SER A 116 -11.68 -17.87 14.18
C SER A 116 -12.12 -16.41 14.36
N ILE A 117 -13.27 -16.17 15.00
CA ILE A 117 -13.78 -14.83 15.32
C ILE A 117 -12.82 -14.16 16.30
N LEU A 118 -12.41 -14.85 17.36
CA LEU A 118 -11.41 -14.35 18.31
C LEU A 118 -10.10 -13.96 17.60
N ALA A 119 -9.61 -14.81 16.69
CA ALA A 119 -8.38 -14.55 15.95
C ALA A 119 -8.51 -13.30 15.05
N LYS A 120 -9.62 -13.16 14.34
CA LYS A 120 -9.94 -11.98 13.51
C LYS A 120 -9.99 -10.71 14.36
N ASP A 121 -10.73 -10.74 15.46
CA ASP A 121 -10.85 -9.62 16.39
C ASP A 121 -9.50 -9.17 16.94
N TYR A 122 -8.65 -10.11 17.32
CA TYR A 122 -7.30 -9.79 17.78
C TYR A 122 -6.47 -9.15 16.67
N HIS A 123 -6.48 -9.73 15.47
CA HIS A 123 -5.74 -9.22 14.31
C HIS A 123 -6.17 -7.79 13.92
N GLU A 124 -7.48 -7.53 13.90
CA GLU A 124 -8.04 -6.21 13.61
C GLU A 124 -7.65 -5.17 14.65
N LYS A 125 -7.70 -5.52 15.95
CA LYS A 125 -7.23 -4.64 17.03
C LYS A 125 -5.75 -4.28 16.89
N GLN A 126 -4.89 -5.24 16.53
CA GLN A 126 -3.47 -4.97 16.31
C GLN A 126 -3.23 -4.08 15.08
N PHE A 127 -3.92 -4.35 13.97
CA PHE A 127 -3.84 -3.56 12.76
C PHE A 127 -4.26 -2.10 13.00
N ASN A 128 -5.39 -1.90 13.69
CA ASN A 128 -5.89 -0.57 14.02
C ASN A 128 -4.93 0.20 14.93
N LYS A 129 -4.34 -0.47 15.93
CA LYS A 129 -3.33 0.13 16.82
C LYS A 129 -2.09 0.57 16.04
N TYR A 130 -1.60 -0.26 15.11
CA TYR A 130 -0.46 0.08 14.25
C TYR A 130 -0.77 1.31 13.37
N ASN A 131 -1.92 1.33 12.71
CA ASN A 131 -2.33 2.46 11.87
C ASN A 131 -2.51 3.76 12.66
N ALA A 132 -3.08 3.67 13.87
CA ALA A 132 -3.22 4.83 14.75
C ALA A 132 -1.85 5.44 15.10
N ASN A 133 -0.85 4.60 15.38
CA ASN A 133 0.52 5.05 15.66
C ASN A 133 1.19 5.71 14.43
N ILE A 134 0.98 5.18 13.22
CA ILE A 134 1.49 5.82 11.98
C ILE A 134 0.87 7.21 11.81
N VAL A 135 -0.44 7.33 12.03
CA VAL A 135 -1.14 8.61 11.88
C VAL A 135 -0.68 9.62 12.94
N SER A 136 -0.44 9.20 14.19
CA SER A 136 0.10 10.08 15.23
C SER A 136 1.53 10.52 14.95
N ASP A 137 2.39 9.62 14.46
CA ASP A 137 3.78 9.93 14.13
C ASP A 137 3.88 10.86 12.91
N LYS A 138 3.00 10.69 11.92
CA LYS A 138 2.91 11.58 10.77
C LYS A 138 2.39 12.97 11.17
N LYS A 139 1.39 13.05 12.07
CA LYS A 139 0.88 14.33 12.61
C LYS A 139 1.95 15.10 13.40
N LEU A 140 2.89 14.40 14.04
CA LEU A 140 4.04 15.03 14.71
C LEU A 140 5.05 15.60 13.71
N LYS A 141 5.20 14.99 12.53
CA LYS A 141 6.09 15.44 11.45
C LYS A 141 5.48 16.52 10.56
N ASP A 142 4.15 16.54 10.43
CA ASP A 142 3.39 17.49 9.62
C ASP A 142 2.86 18.69 10.44
N SER A 143 3.28 18.87 11.70
CA SER A 143 3.08 20.14 12.40
C SER A 143 3.72 21.26 11.57
N PRO A 144 2.99 22.33 11.20
CA PRO A 144 3.48 23.31 10.27
C PRO A 144 4.74 23.91 10.87
N VAL A 145 5.85 23.76 10.14
CA VAL A 145 7.03 24.58 10.36
C VAL A 145 6.54 26.02 10.31
N THR A 146 6.36 26.60 11.49
CA THR A 146 6.19 28.04 11.70
C THR A 146 7.53 28.67 11.34
N SER A 147 7.83 28.78 10.04
CA SER A 147 9.02 29.47 9.54
C SER A 147 8.84 29.88 8.08
N LEU A 148 7.76 30.59 7.76
CA LEU A 148 7.70 31.45 6.56
C LEU A 148 6.95 32.75 6.87
N LYS A 149 7.48 33.55 7.80
CA LYS A 149 7.38 35.02 7.74
C LYS A 149 8.47 35.69 8.57
N LYS A 150 9.66 35.85 7.98
CA LYS A 150 10.48 37.04 8.24
C LYS A 150 11.37 37.31 7.04
N GLN A 151 11.45 38.60 6.70
CA GLN A 151 12.39 39.25 5.78
C GLN A 151 11.96 39.33 4.31
N ILE A 152 11.06 40.28 4.05
CA ILE A 152 11.24 41.16 2.88
C ILE A 152 12.16 42.28 3.38
N PRO A 153 13.39 42.44 2.86
CA PRO A 153 14.16 43.65 3.05
C PRO A 153 13.71 44.70 2.02
N THR A 154 13.18 45.82 2.48
CA THR A 154 13.11 47.04 1.68
C THR A 154 14.43 47.80 1.83
N SER A 155 15.21 47.84 0.76
CA SER A 155 16.20 48.89 0.42
C SER A 155 15.88 49.28 -1.03
N ASN A 156 15.80 50.53 -1.47
CA ASN A 156 16.35 51.81 -1.02
C ASN A 156 15.27 52.90 -1.01
#